data_AF-A0A822G5K6-F1
#
_entry.id   AF-A0A822G5K6-F1
#
_cell.length_a   1.000
_cell.length_b   1.000
_cell.length_c   1.000
_cell.angle_alpha   90.00
_cell.angle_beta   90.00
_cell.angle_gamma   90.00
#
_symmetry.space_group_name_H-M   'P 1'
#
loop_
_entity.id
_entity.type
_entity.pdbx_description
1 polymer ?
#
loop_
_entity_poly.entity_id
_entity_poly.type
_entity_poly.pdbx_seq_one_letter_code
_entity_poly.pdbx_strand_id
1 'polypeptide(L)'
;KIKTEFNTKSTFQNYIDYLKENFKKFFSIHDFHAIIHEFKELNHFKIEQISKQLNKNNEIIQKLFLLFNNNHHLTDDSIIHLSSTPAQPIYLNYKPIHMIHLNTSVLINNEHNIQLPLKGITNNFVSDLINTKIINILDETTNKTYDISTKYLFFSQSCEINIILPLKLRVLIIDSQTGQYRCGLIGEEPGKNNNYRCLIFFIDDKINLSANYYSSSDIHICLDQKFEYENDFLNCYFKSYPERMMLRAKEGTIVKIRNISSTNKNSFVQAIVIQIDCSMMFIELSHTKQRMWIYRGSTLIEQMNNYYSTQNNKDKKSLSKHSARQHLSAKKSNAPEIVCLNDQMKTKNVRTAEQCIDETS
;
A
#
# COMPACT_ATOMS: atom_id res chain seq x y z
N LYS A 1 -38.22 24.28 -23.61
CA LYS A 1 -36.96 24.13 -24.39
C LYS A 1 -36.13 25.39 -24.24
N ILE A 2 -35.29 25.48 -23.21
CA ILE A 2 -34.22 26.49 -23.14
C ILE A 2 -32.97 25.70 -22.75
N LYS A 3 -32.08 25.52 -23.73
CA LYS A 3 -30.71 25.01 -23.54
C LYS A 3 -29.89 26.19 -23.02
N THR A 4 -29.30 26.04 -21.84
CA THR A 4 -28.26 26.94 -21.34
C THR A 4 -26.90 26.29 -21.59
N GLU A 5 -26.20 26.79 -22.61
CA GLU A 5 -24.76 26.60 -22.75
C GLU A 5 -24.05 27.50 -21.74
N PHE A 6 -23.39 26.90 -20.76
CA PHE A 6 -22.57 27.61 -19.79
C PHE A 6 -21.26 28.07 -20.46
N ASN A 7 -21.10 29.38 -20.56
CA ASN A 7 -20.03 30.07 -21.26
C ASN A 7 -18.78 30.18 -20.37
N THR A 8 -17.97 29.11 -20.32
CA THR A 8 -16.69 29.04 -19.57
C THR A 8 -15.64 30.07 -20.01
N LYS A 9 -15.85 30.74 -21.15
CA LYS A 9 -15.02 31.84 -21.64
C LYS A 9 -15.09 33.10 -20.76
N SER A 10 -16.19 33.31 -20.03
CA SER A 10 -16.38 34.56 -19.27
C SER A 10 -15.59 34.60 -17.96
N THR A 11 -15.43 33.46 -17.27
CA THR A 11 -14.75 33.39 -15.97
C THR A 11 -13.24 33.56 -16.11
N PHE A 12 -12.64 32.96 -17.14
CA PHE A 12 -11.22 33.15 -17.45
C PHE A 12 -10.93 34.60 -17.84
N GLN A 13 -11.80 35.20 -18.66
CA GLN A 13 -11.65 36.59 -19.08
C GLN A 13 -11.74 37.56 -17.88
N ASN A 14 -12.69 37.32 -16.97
CA ASN A 14 -12.84 38.10 -15.74
C ASN A 14 -11.61 37.99 -14.82
N TYR A 15 -11.00 36.81 -14.70
CA TYR A 15 -9.78 36.61 -13.92
C TYR A 15 -8.56 37.32 -14.55
N ILE A 16 -8.44 37.26 -15.88
CA ILE A 16 -7.40 37.97 -16.63
C ILE A 16 -7.55 39.49 -16.46
N ASP A 17 -8.78 40.02 -16.48
CA ASP A 17 -9.01 41.45 -16.34
C ASP A 17 -8.78 41.94 -14.89
N TYR A 18 -9.10 41.12 -13.89
CA TYR A 18 -8.73 41.37 -12.49
C TYR A 18 -7.21 41.40 -12.27
N LEU A 19 -6.47 40.46 -12.88
CA LEU A 19 -5.01 40.46 -12.82
C LEU A 19 -4.44 41.70 -13.51
N LYS A 20 -4.95 42.10 -14.68
CA LYS A 20 -4.51 43.34 -15.37
C LYS A 20 -4.72 44.58 -14.51
N GLU A 21 -5.88 44.71 -13.86
CA GLU A 21 -6.21 45.83 -12.96
C GLU A 21 -5.25 45.91 -11.76
N ASN A 22 -5.01 44.77 -11.09
CA ASN A 22 -4.10 44.74 -9.95
C ASN A 22 -2.63 44.92 -10.35
N PHE A 23 -2.20 44.40 -11.49
CA PHE A 23 -0.83 44.60 -11.97
C PHE A 23 -0.56 46.04 -12.42
N LYS A 24 -1.54 46.72 -13.04
CA LYS A 24 -1.45 48.16 -13.37
C LYS A 24 -1.26 49.07 -12.15
N LYS A 25 -1.71 48.64 -10.97
CA LYS A 25 -1.52 49.37 -9.71
C LYS A 25 -0.08 49.33 -9.18
N PHE A 26 0.69 48.30 -9.53
CA PHE A 26 2.03 48.06 -8.96
C PHE A 26 3.17 48.17 -9.98
N PHE A 27 2.89 48.11 -11.28
CA PHE A 27 3.88 48.16 -12.35
C PHE A 27 3.44 49.13 -13.44
N SER A 28 4.39 49.87 -14.02
CA SER A 28 4.07 50.68 -15.19
C SER A 28 3.67 49.76 -16.36
N ILE A 29 2.81 50.25 -17.27
CA ILE A 29 2.42 49.51 -18.49
C ILE A 29 3.65 49.06 -19.30
N HIS A 30 4.74 49.82 -19.23
CA HIS A 30 6.01 49.50 -19.87
C HIS A 30 6.66 48.25 -19.26
N ASP A 31 6.68 48.13 -17.93
CA ASP A 31 7.25 46.97 -17.22
C ASP A 31 6.44 45.70 -17.48
N PHE A 32 5.11 45.81 -17.57
CA PHE A 32 4.24 44.69 -17.91
C PHE A 32 4.51 44.16 -19.32
N HIS A 33 4.68 45.05 -20.30
CA HIS A 33 5.02 44.66 -21.66
C HIS A 33 6.41 44.01 -21.74
N ALA A 34 7.39 44.50 -20.99
CA ALA A 34 8.72 43.90 -20.90
C ALA A 34 8.68 42.48 -20.30
N ILE A 35 7.94 42.27 -19.20
CA ILE A 35 7.79 40.96 -18.56
C ILE A 35 7.06 39.97 -19.48
N ILE A 36 5.97 40.39 -20.14
CA ILE A 36 5.24 39.56 -21.10
C ILE A 36 6.14 39.18 -22.29
N HIS A 37 6.95 40.12 -22.77
CA HIS A 37 7.90 39.89 -23.85
C HIS A 37 8.97 38.87 -23.43
N GLU A 38 9.57 39.05 -22.25
CA GLU A 38 10.57 38.13 -21.70
C GLU A 38 10.01 36.71 -21.45
N PHE A 39 8.78 36.61 -20.95
CA PHE A 39 8.09 35.32 -20.82
C PHE A 39 7.83 34.64 -22.17
N LYS A 40 7.49 35.40 -23.21
CA LYS A 40 7.31 34.86 -24.56
C LYS A 40 8.63 34.37 -25.15
N GLU A 41 9.72 35.13 -24.98
CA GLU A 41 11.06 34.75 -25.40
C GLU A 41 11.55 33.49 -24.67
N LEU A 42 11.36 33.40 -23.35
CA LEU A 42 11.72 32.22 -22.56
C LEU A 42 10.92 30.97 -22.98
N ASN A 43 9.63 31.13 -23.28
CA ASN A 43 8.81 30.04 -23.79
C ASN A 43 9.21 29.62 -25.21
N HIS A 44 9.50 30.59 -26.08
CA HIS A 44 10.01 30.32 -27.43
C HIS A 44 11.33 29.55 -27.37
N PHE A 45 12.28 30.00 -26.53
CA PHE A 45 13.56 29.34 -26.34
C PHE A 45 13.40 27.90 -25.81
N LYS A 46 12.50 27.66 -24.84
CA LYS A 46 12.20 26.30 -24.36
C LYS A 46 11.60 25.42 -25.45
N ILE A 47 10.67 25.94 -26.25
CA ILE A 47 10.07 25.21 -27.38
C ILE A 47 11.13 24.88 -28.43
N GLU A 48 12.04 25.81 -28.73
CA GLU A 48 13.13 25.59 -29.68
C GLU A 48 14.12 24.53 -29.19
N GLN A 49 14.47 24.53 -27.90
CA GLN A 49 15.31 23.49 -27.28
C GLN A 49 14.65 22.11 -27.35
N ILE A 50 13.35 22.02 -27.03
CA ILE A 50 12.57 20.78 -27.14
C ILE A 50 12.51 20.29 -28.59
N SER A 51 12.27 21.19 -29.54
CA SER A 51 12.25 20.88 -30.97
C SER A 51 13.60 20.38 -31.49
N LYS A 52 14.70 21.03 -31.09
CA LYS A 52 16.08 20.57 -31.39
C LYS A 52 16.36 19.18 -30.80
N GLN A 53 15.94 18.93 -29.57
CA GLN A 53 16.09 17.63 -28.92
C GLN A 53 15.29 16.53 -29.66
N LEU A 54 14.04 16.81 -30.04
CA LEU A 54 13.19 15.91 -30.80
C LEU A 54 13.77 15.59 -32.18
N ASN A 55 14.28 16.60 -32.90
CA ASN A 55 14.90 16.40 -34.20
C ASN A 55 16.18 15.56 -34.10
N LYS A 56 17.00 15.78 -33.07
CA LYS A 56 18.20 14.97 -32.81
C LYS A 56 17.83 13.51 -32.50
N ASN A 57 16.78 13.29 -31.72
CA ASN A 57 16.27 11.96 -31.43
C ASN A 57 15.74 11.26 -32.69
N ASN A 58 15.02 11.98 -33.55
CA ASN A 58 14.55 11.46 -34.84
C ASN A 58 15.70 11.09 -35.78
N GLU A 59 16.77 11.89 -35.82
CA GLU A 59 17.97 11.59 -36.60
C GLU A 59 18.68 10.33 -36.08
N ILE A 60 18.75 10.15 -34.76
CA ILE A 60 19.28 8.92 -34.13
C ILE A 60 18.41 7.70 -34.50
N ILE A 61 17.08 7.85 -34.44
CA ILE A 61 16.14 6.78 -34.80
C ILE A 61 16.31 6.39 -36.28
N GLN A 62 16.47 7.36 -37.19
CA GLN A 62 16.71 7.10 -38.60
C GLN A 62 18.07 6.44 -38.86
N LYS A 63 19.13 6.85 -38.14
CA LYS A 63 20.45 6.19 -38.21
C LYS A 63 20.40 4.75 -37.70
N LEU A 64 19.67 4.49 -36.62
CA LEU A 64 19.43 3.14 -36.10
C LEU A 64 18.67 2.30 -37.13
N PHE A 65 17.61 2.85 -37.74
CA PHE A 65 16.83 2.17 -38.77
C PHE A 65 17.67 1.80 -40.01
N LEU A 66 18.58 2.67 -40.43
CA LEU A 66 19.53 2.39 -41.52
C LEU A 66 20.58 1.33 -41.15
N LEU A 67 21.07 1.34 -39.90
CA LEU A 67 21.99 0.31 -39.39
C LEU A 67 21.33 -1.08 -39.33
N PHE A 68 20.03 -1.14 -39.02
CA PHE A 68 19.28 -2.40 -39.01
C PHE A 68 18.94 -2.92 -40.41
N ASN A 69 18.77 -2.03 -41.41
CA ASN A 69 18.39 -2.44 -42.76
C ASN A 69 19.57 -2.68 -43.72
N ASN A 70 20.78 -2.18 -43.43
CA ASN A 70 21.95 -2.36 -44.30
C ASN A 70 22.75 -3.66 -44.04
N ASN A 71 22.34 -4.51 -43.09
CA ASN A 71 22.99 -5.80 -42.80
C ASN A 71 22.30 -6.98 -43.51
N HIS A 72 21.91 -6.82 -44.77
CA HIS A 72 21.53 -7.94 -45.62
C HIS A 72 22.41 -8.01 -46.85
N HIS A 73 23.64 -8.50 -46.66
CA HIS A 73 24.26 -9.39 -47.63
C HIS A 73 25.29 -10.30 -46.94
N LEU A 74 25.06 -11.60 -47.15
CA LEU A 74 25.96 -12.75 -46.99
C LEU A 74 25.99 -13.49 -45.64
N THR A 75 25.28 -14.64 -45.67
CA THR A 75 25.69 -16.01 -45.26
C THR A 75 25.87 -16.36 -43.79
N ASP A 76 25.20 -17.47 -43.44
CA ASP A 76 25.35 -18.39 -42.30
C ASP A 76 24.77 -18.01 -40.92
N ASP A 77 23.71 -18.73 -40.58
CA ASP A 77 23.45 -19.39 -39.29
C ASP A 77 23.72 -18.62 -38.00
N SER A 78 23.13 -17.44 -37.88
CA SER A 78 22.78 -16.90 -36.56
C SER A 78 21.31 -16.52 -36.52
N ILE A 79 20.48 -17.53 -36.25
CA ILE A 79 19.14 -17.31 -35.70
C ILE A 79 19.36 -16.45 -34.44
N ILE A 80 19.11 -15.14 -34.56
CA ILE A 80 18.93 -14.30 -33.40
C ILE A 80 17.69 -14.84 -32.72
N HIS A 81 17.89 -15.67 -31.70
CA HIS A 81 16.87 -15.93 -30.70
C HIS A 81 16.57 -14.57 -30.05
N LEU A 82 15.63 -13.82 -30.64
CA LEU A 82 14.86 -12.83 -29.92
C LEU A 82 14.20 -13.62 -28.80
N SER A 83 14.79 -13.56 -27.61
CA SER A 83 14.23 -14.23 -26.46
C SER A 83 12.80 -13.74 -26.31
N SER A 84 11.86 -14.66 -26.48
CA SER A 84 10.42 -14.46 -26.24
C SER A 84 10.12 -14.25 -24.75
N THR A 85 11.11 -13.79 -23.99
CA THR A 85 10.95 -13.38 -22.60
C THR A 85 10.14 -12.09 -22.61
N PRO A 86 8.90 -12.09 -22.10
CA PRO A 86 8.14 -10.87 -21.96
C PRO A 86 8.96 -9.86 -21.16
N ALA A 87 8.95 -8.59 -21.59
CA ALA A 87 9.63 -7.51 -20.90
C ALA A 87 9.22 -7.53 -19.42
N GLN A 88 10.21 -7.58 -18.51
CA GLN A 88 9.91 -7.55 -17.09
C GLN A 88 9.21 -6.23 -16.76
N PRO A 89 8.12 -6.25 -15.96
CA PRO A 89 7.43 -5.02 -15.58
C PRO A 89 8.41 -4.08 -14.86
N ILE A 90 8.46 -2.84 -15.33
CA ILE A 90 9.24 -1.77 -14.69
C ILE A 90 8.43 -1.27 -13.50
N TYR A 91 9.01 -1.36 -12.30
CA TYR A 91 8.39 -0.84 -11.09
C TYR A 91 8.89 0.58 -10.80
N LEU A 92 7.95 1.46 -10.44
CA LEU A 92 8.24 2.87 -10.15
C LEU A 92 8.06 3.17 -8.66
N ASN A 93 9.01 3.88 -8.06
CA ASN A 93 8.85 4.33 -6.68
C ASN A 93 7.78 5.42 -6.60
N TYR A 94 6.87 5.28 -5.63
CA TYR A 94 5.91 6.34 -5.31
C TYR A 94 6.62 7.65 -4.96
N LYS A 95 6.12 8.74 -5.54
CA LYS A 95 6.58 10.10 -5.24
C LYS A 95 5.50 10.82 -4.42
N PRO A 96 5.81 11.29 -3.21
CA PRO A 96 4.87 12.06 -2.41
C PRO A 96 4.31 13.26 -3.18
N ILE A 97 2.99 13.41 -3.11
CA ILE A 97 2.30 14.56 -3.69
C ILE A 97 2.35 15.71 -2.67
N HIS A 98 2.85 16.86 -3.10
CA HIS A 98 3.02 18.04 -2.24
C HIS A 98 1.97 19.14 -2.49
N MET A 99 1.23 19.04 -3.58
CA MET A 99 0.25 20.04 -4.00
C MET A 99 -1.02 19.38 -4.51
N ILE A 100 -2.14 20.07 -4.40
CA ILE A 100 -3.43 19.64 -4.95
C ILE A 100 -4.00 20.74 -5.81
N HIS A 101 -4.38 20.38 -7.04
CA HIS A 101 -4.98 21.29 -7.99
C HIS A 101 -6.45 21.54 -7.68
N LEU A 102 -6.99 22.65 -8.17
CA LEU A 102 -8.43 22.91 -8.17
C LEU A 102 -9.15 21.77 -8.91
N ASN A 103 -10.34 21.39 -8.44
CA ASN A 103 -11.18 20.33 -9.00
C ASN A 103 -10.54 18.93 -9.00
N THR A 104 -9.60 18.67 -8.08
CA THR A 104 -9.06 17.33 -7.88
C THR A 104 -10.12 16.46 -7.23
N SER A 105 -10.43 15.31 -7.85
CA SER A 105 -11.39 14.36 -7.30
C SER A 105 -10.83 13.61 -6.09
N VAL A 106 -11.60 13.60 -5.00
CA VAL A 106 -11.23 12.96 -3.74
C VAL A 106 -12.35 12.05 -3.24
N LEU A 107 -11.94 11.00 -2.53
CA LEU A 107 -12.81 10.18 -1.69
C LEU A 107 -12.74 10.67 -0.26
N ILE A 108 -13.85 10.55 0.44
CA ILE A 108 -14.01 11.01 1.81
C ILE A 108 -14.38 9.79 2.65
N ASN A 109 -13.53 9.45 3.61
CA ASN A 109 -13.93 8.51 4.65
C ASN A 109 -14.86 9.23 5.65
N ASN A 110 -16.14 8.89 5.61
CA ASN A 110 -17.20 9.50 6.42
C ASN A 110 -17.62 8.66 7.64
N GLU A 111 -16.83 7.65 8.05
CA GLU A 111 -17.12 6.79 9.21
C GLU A 111 -17.48 7.58 10.48
N HIS A 112 -16.89 8.76 10.68
CA HIS A 112 -17.14 9.61 11.85
C HIS A 112 -18.26 10.63 11.66
N ASN A 113 -18.72 10.86 10.43
CA ASN A 113 -19.80 11.80 10.15
C ASN A 113 -20.52 11.42 8.85
N ILE A 114 -21.60 10.63 9.00
CA ILE A 114 -22.41 10.10 7.89
C ILE A 114 -23.04 11.21 7.04
N GLN A 115 -23.12 12.45 7.55
CA GLN A 115 -23.63 13.60 6.79
C GLN A 115 -22.65 14.11 5.73
N LEU A 116 -21.37 13.71 5.81
CA LEU A 116 -20.39 14.03 4.77
C LEU A 116 -20.61 13.14 3.54
N PRO A 117 -20.46 13.71 2.32
CA PRO A 117 -20.50 12.92 1.10
C PRO A 117 -19.33 11.93 1.07
N LEU A 118 -19.46 10.86 0.30
CA LEU A 118 -18.39 9.85 0.11
C LEU A 118 -17.32 10.30 -0.90
N LYS A 119 -17.66 11.28 -1.75
CA LYS A 119 -16.80 11.80 -2.82
C LYS A 119 -17.03 13.29 -3.00
N GLY A 120 -16.04 13.99 -3.55
CA GLY A 120 -16.16 15.40 -3.92
C GLY A 120 -14.97 15.86 -4.74
N ILE A 121 -14.90 17.16 -4.99
CA ILE A 121 -13.77 17.79 -5.67
C ILE A 121 -13.19 18.93 -4.80
N THR A 122 -11.89 19.16 -4.90
CA THR A 122 -11.27 20.28 -4.21
C THR A 122 -11.75 21.61 -4.80
N ASN A 123 -12.19 22.52 -3.93
CA ASN A 123 -12.66 23.85 -4.34
C ASN A 123 -11.55 24.92 -4.30
N ASN A 124 -10.36 24.55 -3.82
CA ASN A 124 -9.19 25.44 -3.75
C ASN A 124 -7.92 24.72 -4.22
N PHE A 125 -6.96 25.50 -4.71
CA PHE A 125 -5.58 25.06 -4.91
C PHE A 125 -4.87 24.97 -3.55
N VAL A 126 -4.11 23.90 -3.33
CA VAL A 126 -3.31 23.68 -2.12
C VAL A 126 -1.84 23.56 -2.54
N SER A 127 -1.02 24.55 -2.21
CA SER A 127 0.41 24.58 -2.54
C SER A 127 1.31 23.83 -1.56
N ASP A 128 0.82 23.55 -0.35
CA ASP A 128 1.56 22.86 0.70
C ASP A 128 0.66 21.85 1.40
N LEU A 129 0.50 20.68 0.77
CA LEU A 129 -0.33 19.61 1.31
C LEU A 129 0.21 19.08 2.64
N ILE A 130 1.52 19.13 2.87
CA ILE A 130 2.17 18.56 4.07
C ILE A 130 1.73 19.29 5.34
N ASN A 131 1.49 20.61 5.25
CA ASN A 131 1.10 21.43 6.39
C ASN A 131 -0.39 21.81 6.39
N THR A 132 -1.11 21.48 5.32
CA THR A 132 -2.55 21.72 5.21
C THR A 132 -3.34 20.66 5.97
N LYS A 133 -4.11 21.09 6.98
CA LYS A 133 -4.92 20.18 7.82
C LYS A 133 -6.37 20.03 7.36
N ILE A 134 -6.88 21.01 6.62
CA ILE A 134 -8.29 21.13 6.20
C ILE A 134 -8.31 21.61 4.75
N ILE A 135 -9.16 21.01 3.93
CA ILE A 135 -9.40 21.40 2.54
C ILE A 135 -10.90 21.61 2.35
N ASN A 136 -11.26 22.66 1.61
CA ASN A 136 -12.63 22.91 1.19
C ASN A 136 -12.99 22.01 0.01
N ILE A 137 -14.00 21.17 0.20
CA ILE A 137 -14.47 20.18 -0.76
C ILE A 137 -15.87 20.55 -1.23
N LEU A 138 -16.08 20.59 -2.55
CA LEU A 138 -17.38 20.75 -3.17
C LEU A 138 -17.98 19.37 -3.44
N ASP A 139 -19.20 19.15 -2.93
CA ASP A 139 -20.05 18.04 -3.35
C ASP A 139 -20.80 18.43 -4.62
N GLU A 140 -20.41 17.85 -5.75
CA GLU A 140 -21.01 18.13 -7.05
C GLU A 140 -22.49 17.72 -7.14
N THR A 141 -22.97 16.82 -6.26
CA THR A 141 -24.36 16.36 -6.27
C THR A 141 -25.31 17.33 -5.59
N THR A 142 -24.87 17.94 -4.49
CA THR A 142 -25.67 18.87 -3.69
C THR A 142 -25.27 20.33 -3.88
N ASN A 143 -24.16 20.58 -4.56
CA ASN A 143 -23.50 21.88 -4.72
C ASN A 143 -23.16 22.57 -3.37
N LYS A 144 -22.97 21.77 -2.31
CA LYS A 144 -22.56 22.23 -0.98
C LYS A 144 -21.06 22.08 -0.79
N THR A 145 -20.48 22.99 -0.03
CA THR A 145 -19.05 22.95 0.32
C THR A 145 -18.85 22.52 1.76
N TYR A 146 -17.81 21.73 1.99
CA TYR A 146 -17.44 21.18 3.30
C TYR A 146 -15.97 21.41 3.58
N ASP A 147 -15.64 21.90 4.77
CA ASP A 147 -14.26 21.96 5.25
C ASP A 147 -13.92 20.62 5.91
N ILE A 148 -13.14 19.79 5.20
CA ILE A 148 -12.84 18.42 5.61
C ILE A 148 -11.37 18.30 5.97
N SER A 149 -11.08 17.64 7.08
CA SER A 149 -9.71 17.38 7.49
C SER A 149 -9.00 16.44 6.49
N THR A 150 -7.77 16.77 6.12
CA THR A 150 -6.96 16.01 5.14
C THR A 150 -6.75 14.55 5.53
N LYS A 151 -6.82 14.23 6.82
CA LYS A 151 -6.78 12.85 7.33
C LYS A 151 -8.01 11.99 6.95
N TYR A 152 -9.06 12.57 6.41
CA TYR A 152 -10.24 11.84 5.93
C TYR A 152 -10.35 11.86 4.41
N LEU A 153 -9.40 12.50 3.73
CA LEU A 153 -9.40 12.66 2.29
C LEU A 153 -8.40 11.71 1.64
N PHE A 154 -8.82 11.10 0.55
CA PHE A 154 -8.02 10.20 -0.26
C PHE A 154 -8.13 10.59 -1.74
N PHE A 155 -7.08 10.38 -2.53
CA PHE A 155 -7.18 10.58 -3.97
C PHE A 155 -8.20 9.59 -4.57
N SER A 156 -9.14 10.09 -5.38
CA SER A 156 -10.14 9.22 -6.02
C SER A 156 -9.54 8.34 -7.10
N GLN A 157 -8.43 8.74 -7.70
CA GLN A 157 -7.67 7.89 -8.59
C GLN A 157 -6.86 6.89 -7.75
N SER A 158 -7.02 5.60 -8.03
CA SER A 158 -6.17 4.57 -7.44
C SER A 158 -4.77 4.60 -8.07
N CYS A 159 -3.80 3.96 -7.41
CA CYS A 159 -2.42 3.98 -7.91
C CYS A 159 -2.29 3.20 -9.22
N GLU A 160 -1.30 3.55 -10.03
CA GLU A 160 -0.99 2.76 -11.22
C GLU A 160 -0.44 1.37 -10.84
N ILE A 161 -0.61 0.42 -11.76
CA ILE A 161 0.02 -0.90 -11.66
C ILE A 161 1.55 -0.73 -11.62
N ASN A 162 2.22 -1.57 -10.83
CA ASN A 162 3.68 -1.58 -10.65
C ASN A 162 4.27 -0.37 -9.91
N ILE A 163 3.47 0.40 -9.16
CA ILE A 163 4.03 1.37 -8.22
C ILE A 163 4.46 0.67 -6.93
N ILE A 164 5.71 0.93 -6.50
CA ILE A 164 6.23 0.57 -5.18
C ILE A 164 5.74 1.62 -4.18
N LEU A 165 4.77 1.22 -3.38
CA LEU A 165 4.24 2.01 -2.28
C LEU A 165 5.05 1.73 -1.01
N PRO A 166 5.60 2.77 -0.34
CA PRO A 166 6.45 2.59 0.83
C PRO A 166 5.66 2.15 2.06
N LEU A 167 6.36 1.56 3.02
CA LEU A 167 5.82 1.23 4.35
C LEU A 167 5.20 2.43 5.04
N LYS A 168 4.20 2.16 5.89
CA LYS A 168 3.43 3.15 6.68
C LYS A 168 2.65 4.16 5.86
N LEU A 169 2.65 4.06 4.52
CA LEU A 169 1.80 4.91 3.72
C LEU A 169 0.34 4.63 4.09
N ARG A 170 -0.40 5.69 4.42
CA ARG A 170 -1.81 5.62 4.76
C ARG A 170 -2.65 5.59 3.51
N VAL A 171 -3.54 4.61 3.47
CA VAL A 171 -4.28 4.22 2.28
C VAL A 171 -5.74 3.91 2.61
N LEU A 172 -6.55 3.91 1.57
CA LEU A 172 -7.94 3.49 1.58
C LEU A 172 -8.14 2.37 0.56
N ILE A 173 -8.82 1.32 0.98
CA ILE A 173 -9.37 0.27 0.14
C ILE A 173 -10.88 0.41 0.08
N ILE A 174 -11.45 0.23 -1.10
CA ILE A 174 -12.89 0.09 -1.28
C ILE A 174 -13.17 -1.41 -1.39
N ASP A 175 -13.86 -1.98 -0.41
CA ASP A 175 -14.22 -3.39 -0.43
C ASP A 175 -15.16 -3.67 -1.61
N SER A 176 -14.72 -4.53 -2.52
CA SER A 176 -15.48 -4.83 -3.75
C SER A 176 -16.85 -5.49 -3.50
N GLN A 177 -17.04 -6.16 -2.36
CA GLN A 177 -18.27 -6.88 -2.04
C GLN A 177 -19.27 -5.98 -1.32
N THR A 178 -18.79 -5.17 -0.38
CA THR A 178 -19.64 -4.35 0.49
C THR A 178 -19.70 -2.88 0.07
N GLY A 179 -18.76 -2.43 -0.79
CA GLY A 179 -18.55 -1.03 -1.12
C GLY A 179 -17.98 -0.21 0.04
N GLN A 180 -17.65 -0.84 1.17
CA GLN A 180 -17.19 -0.14 2.38
C GLN A 180 -15.76 0.37 2.23
N TYR A 181 -15.54 1.52 2.84
CA TYR A 181 -14.25 2.21 2.84
C TYR A 181 -13.46 1.71 4.04
N ARG A 182 -12.28 1.13 3.80
CA ARG A 182 -11.44 0.60 4.86
C ARG A 182 -10.07 1.26 4.83
N CYS A 183 -9.76 2.02 5.87
CA CYS A 183 -8.47 2.68 6.01
C CYS A 183 -7.40 1.72 6.55
N GLY A 184 -6.19 1.84 6.01
CA GLY A 184 -5.07 1.01 6.43
C GLY A 184 -3.71 1.68 6.25
N LEU A 185 -2.68 0.94 6.65
CA LEU A 185 -1.28 1.27 6.46
C LEU A 185 -0.59 0.17 5.64
N ILE A 186 0.29 0.56 4.72
CA ILE A 186 1.15 -0.38 4.01
C ILE A 186 2.10 -1.05 5.00
N GLY A 187 1.92 -2.35 5.22
CA GLY A 187 2.73 -3.21 6.08
C GLY A 187 3.87 -3.91 5.35
N GLU A 188 3.72 -4.15 4.04
CA GLU A 188 4.75 -4.69 3.16
C GLU A 188 4.67 -4.04 1.79
N GLU A 189 5.83 -3.64 1.28
CA GLU A 189 5.99 -3.10 -0.07
C GLU A 189 5.83 -4.22 -1.10
N PRO A 190 5.40 -3.92 -2.33
CA PRO A 190 5.28 -4.92 -3.38
C PRO A 190 6.66 -5.44 -3.79
N GLY A 191 6.80 -6.76 -3.82
CA GLY A 191 8.02 -7.43 -4.24
C GLY A 191 7.80 -8.88 -4.64
N LYS A 192 8.86 -9.54 -5.12
CA LYS A 192 8.78 -10.94 -5.59
C LYS A 192 8.19 -11.88 -4.53
N ASN A 193 8.49 -11.64 -3.26
CA ASN A 193 8.05 -12.48 -2.15
C ASN A 193 6.56 -12.40 -1.84
N ASN A 194 5.85 -11.39 -2.33
CA ASN A 194 4.40 -11.22 -2.13
C ASN A 194 3.63 -11.08 -3.45
N ASN A 195 4.22 -11.57 -4.54
CA ASN A 195 3.68 -11.46 -5.90
C ASN A 195 3.36 -10.00 -6.29
N TYR A 196 4.22 -9.08 -5.85
CA TYR A 196 4.12 -7.64 -6.13
C TYR A 196 2.81 -7.01 -5.65
N ARG A 197 2.28 -7.51 -4.51
CA ARG A 197 1.12 -6.95 -3.81
C ARG A 197 1.55 -6.25 -2.54
N CYS A 198 0.80 -5.25 -2.11
CA CYS A 198 1.00 -4.58 -0.84
C CYS A 198 0.26 -5.33 0.26
N LEU A 199 0.92 -5.65 1.37
CA LEU A 199 0.19 -6.06 2.59
C LEU A 199 -0.36 -4.79 3.23
N ILE A 200 -1.66 -4.75 3.49
CA ILE A 200 -2.31 -3.63 4.19
C ILE A 200 -2.78 -4.11 5.54
N PHE A 201 -2.38 -3.39 6.59
CA PHE A 201 -2.97 -3.52 7.93
C PHE A 201 -4.09 -2.49 8.07
N PHE A 202 -5.31 -2.95 8.30
CA PHE A 202 -6.44 -2.05 8.51
C PHE A 202 -6.40 -1.47 9.93
N ILE A 203 -6.70 -0.18 10.03
CA ILE A 203 -6.64 0.61 11.27
C ILE A 203 -8.03 1.00 11.79
N ASP A 204 -9.08 0.47 11.16
CA ASP A 204 -10.49 0.65 11.52
C ASP A 204 -10.84 -0.06 12.83
N ASP A 205 -10.30 -1.25 13.06
CA ASP A 205 -10.50 -2.02 14.30
C ASP A 205 -9.31 -1.87 15.26
N LYS A 206 -9.55 -1.22 16.42
CA LYS A 206 -8.55 -1.07 17.50
C LYS A 206 -8.24 -2.39 18.21
N ILE A 207 -9.12 -3.39 18.13
CA ILE A 207 -9.04 -4.65 18.87
C ILE A 207 -8.40 -5.75 18.02
N ASN A 208 -8.86 -5.93 16.78
CA ASN A 208 -8.34 -6.94 15.88
C ASN A 208 -7.66 -6.30 14.69
N LEU A 209 -6.35 -6.49 14.61
CA LEU A 209 -5.62 -6.07 13.42
C LEU A 209 -5.92 -7.03 12.27
N SER A 210 -6.86 -6.63 11.42
CA SER A 210 -7.11 -7.31 10.15
C SER A 210 -6.09 -6.86 9.10
N ALA A 211 -5.75 -7.77 8.18
CA ALA A 211 -4.78 -7.49 7.13
C ALA A 211 -5.13 -8.29 5.87
N ASN A 212 -4.76 -7.77 4.70
CA ASN A 212 -4.84 -8.51 3.44
C ASN A 212 -3.89 -7.95 2.38
N TYR A 213 -3.61 -8.73 1.35
CA TYR A 213 -2.84 -8.30 0.19
C TYR A 213 -3.73 -7.63 -0.87
N TYR A 214 -3.26 -6.52 -1.42
CA TYR A 214 -3.92 -5.78 -2.50
C TYR A 214 -2.95 -5.42 -3.61
N SER A 215 -3.43 -5.31 -4.85
CA SER A 215 -2.66 -4.71 -5.93
C SER A 215 -2.54 -3.21 -5.71
N SER A 216 -1.48 -2.58 -6.22
CA SER A 216 -1.36 -1.11 -6.21
C SER A 216 -2.57 -0.44 -6.89
N SER A 217 -3.17 -1.09 -7.89
CA SER A 217 -4.38 -0.62 -8.59
C SER A 217 -5.62 -0.49 -7.73
N ASP A 218 -5.65 -1.13 -6.56
CA ASP A 218 -6.80 -1.16 -5.66
C ASP A 218 -6.65 -0.13 -4.53
N ILE A 219 -5.53 0.61 -4.51
CA ILE A 219 -5.11 1.45 -3.40
C ILE A 219 -5.31 2.92 -3.72
N HIS A 220 -6.04 3.61 -2.83
CA HIS A 220 -6.19 5.06 -2.82
C HIS A 220 -5.31 5.68 -1.74
N ILE A 221 -4.56 6.73 -2.06
CA ILE A 221 -3.59 7.34 -1.13
C ILE A 221 -4.25 8.43 -0.30
N CYS A 222 -4.00 8.43 1.01
CA CYS A 222 -4.45 9.49 1.92
C CYS A 222 -3.71 10.80 1.64
N LEU A 223 -4.42 11.92 1.69
CA LEU A 223 -3.84 13.24 1.53
C LEU A 223 -2.94 13.62 2.72
N ASP A 224 -3.27 13.13 3.91
CA ASP A 224 -2.47 13.32 5.13
C ASP A 224 -1.75 12.03 5.54
N GLN A 225 -0.42 12.08 5.53
CA GLN A 225 0.46 10.98 5.94
C GLN A 225 0.98 11.15 7.38
N LYS A 226 0.70 12.29 8.03
CA LYS A 226 1.02 12.53 9.45
C LYS A 226 -0.11 11.93 10.30
N PHE A 227 -0.02 10.63 10.55
CA PHE A 227 -1.03 9.91 11.33
C PHE A 227 -0.43 9.31 12.60
N GLU A 228 -1.04 9.62 13.73
CA GLU A 228 -0.81 8.93 14.99
C GLU A 228 -1.82 7.78 15.11
N TYR A 229 -1.33 6.54 15.02
CA TYR A 229 -2.14 5.36 15.30
C TYR A 229 -1.88 4.86 16.72
N GLU A 230 -2.95 4.70 17.49
CA GLU A 230 -2.94 4.11 18.82
C GLU A 230 -3.00 2.59 18.74
N ASN A 231 -2.04 1.97 18.07
CA ASN A 231 -1.96 0.52 17.98
C ASN A 231 -0.54 0.04 18.29
N ASP A 232 -0.37 -0.49 19.51
CA ASP A 232 0.91 -0.97 20.02
C ASP A 232 1.55 -2.03 19.12
N PHE A 233 0.74 -2.92 18.54
CA PHE A 233 1.25 -3.93 17.63
C PHE A 233 1.86 -3.27 16.39
N LEU A 234 1.16 -2.34 15.73
CA LEU A 234 1.67 -1.67 14.55
C LEU A 234 2.93 -0.85 14.88
N ASN A 235 2.95 -0.20 16.04
CA ASN A 235 4.12 0.57 16.50
C ASN A 235 5.34 -0.34 16.65
N CYS A 236 5.18 -1.50 17.26
CA CYS A 236 6.25 -2.49 17.40
C CYS A 236 6.63 -3.13 16.06
N TYR A 237 5.64 -3.48 15.23
CA TYR A 237 5.84 -4.07 13.90
C TYR A 237 6.72 -3.18 13.04
N PHE A 238 6.36 -1.90 12.93
CA PHE A 238 7.10 -0.98 12.09
C PHE A 238 8.45 -0.54 12.65
N LYS A 239 8.66 -0.61 13.98
CA LYS A 239 9.97 -0.37 14.60
C LYS A 239 10.93 -1.55 14.36
N SER A 240 10.40 -2.77 14.27
CA SER A 240 11.20 -3.98 14.06
C SER A 240 11.44 -4.31 12.58
N TYR A 241 10.72 -3.69 11.65
CA TYR A 241 10.92 -3.91 10.21
C TYR A 241 12.37 -3.61 9.79
N PRO A 242 13.04 -4.48 9.01
CA PRO A 242 12.50 -5.63 8.27
C PRO A 242 12.41 -6.96 9.04
N GLU A 243 12.87 -7.02 10.28
CA GLU A 243 12.89 -8.21 11.13
C GLU A 243 11.48 -8.53 11.68
N ARG A 244 10.69 -9.21 10.86
CA ARG A 244 9.31 -9.56 11.18
C ARG A 244 9.23 -10.95 11.81
N MET A 245 8.83 -11.00 13.08
CA MET A 245 8.47 -12.24 13.75
C MET A 245 7.15 -12.79 13.18
N MET A 246 7.20 -13.96 12.57
CA MET A 246 6.03 -14.66 12.04
C MET A 246 5.98 -16.11 12.51
N LEU A 247 4.76 -16.65 12.63
CA LEU A 247 4.58 -18.08 12.82
C LEU A 247 4.91 -18.83 11.52
N ARG A 248 5.83 -19.78 11.62
CA ARG A 248 6.06 -20.78 10.59
C ARG A 248 5.10 -21.95 10.81
N ALA A 249 4.10 -22.04 9.94
CA ALA A 249 3.15 -23.13 9.86
C ALA A 249 3.21 -23.80 8.47
N LYS A 250 2.58 -24.97 8.34
CA LYS A 250 2.28 -25.63 7.05
C LYS A 250 0.76 -25.79 6.91
N GLU A 251 0.28 -26.02 5.70
CA GLU A 251 -1.10 -26.47 5.50
C GLU A 251 -1.39 -27.74 6.33
N GLY A 252 -2.60 -27.82 6.89
CA GLY A 252 -3.01 -28.85 7.83
C GLY A 252 -2.54 -28.64 9.28
N THR A 253 -1.69 -27.65 9.56
CA THR A 253 -1.27 -27.34 10.94
C THR A 253 -2.48 -26.86 11.75
N ILE A 254 -2.67 -27.41 12.96
CA ILE A 254 -3.65 -26.90 13.92
C ILE A 254 -2.99 -25.76 14.70
N VAL A 255 -3.63 -24.59 14.69
CA VAL A 255 -3.23 -23.42 15.48
C VAL A 255 -4.38 -23.03 16.42
N LYS A 256 -4.07 -22.23 17.43
CA LYS A 256 -5.06 -21.66 18.34
C LYS A 256 -5.18 -20.16 18.10
N ILE A 257 -6.40 -19.71 17.86
CA ILE A 257 -6.75 -18.34 17.51
C ILE A 257 -7.62 -17.76 18.61
N ARG A 258 -7.41 -16.49 18.96
CA ARG A 258 -8.21 -15.77 19.95
C ARG A 258 -9.67 -15.79 19.54
N ASN A 259 -10.55 -16.13 20.47
CA ASN A 259 -11.98 -16.10 20.27
C ASN A 259 -12.48 -14.65 20.28
N ILE A 260 -12.78 -14.12 19.09
CA ILE A 260 -13.22 -12.72 18.91
C ILE A 260 -14.62 -12.49 19.50
N SER A 261 -15.45 -13.54 19.61
CA SER A 261 -16.80 -13.46 20.17
C SER A 261 -16.83 -13.57 21.70
N SER A 262 -15.70 -13.84 22.35
CA SER A 262 -15.62 -13.99 23.80
C SER A 262 -15.22 -12.68 24.47
N THR A 263 -15.90 -12.33 25.57
CA THR A 263 -15.47 -11.24 26.47
C THR A 263 -14.16 -11.56 27.20
N ASN A 264 -13.74 -12.83 27.20
CA ASN A 264 -12.48 -13.27 27.77
C ASN A 264 -11.36 -13.22 26.72
N LYS A 265 -10.46 -12.23 26.85
CA LYS A 265 -9.31 -12.00 25.93
C LYS A 265 -8.29 -13.14 25.89
N ASN A 266 -8.36 -14.09 26.83
CA ASN A 266 -7.52 -15.29 26.90
C ASN A 266 -8.24 -16.57 26.43
N SER A 267 -9.43 -16.45 25.84
CA SER A 267 -10.11 -17.58 25.21
C SER A 267 -9.53 -17.83 23.83
N PHE A 268 -9.03 -19.05 23.58
CA PHE A 268 -8.51 -19.47 22.29
C PHE A 268 -9.28 -20.68 21.77
N VAL A 269 -9.52 -20.70 20.46
CA VAL A 269 -10.22 -21.76 19.73
C VAL A 269 -9.29 -22.38 18.70
N GLN A 270 -9.45 -23.67 18.45
CA GLN A 270 -8.67 -24.36 17.43
C GLN A 270 -9.07 -23.91 16.03
N ALA A 271 -8.09 -23.81 15.15
CA ALA A 271 -8.23 -23.56 13.74
C ALA A 271 -7.24 -24.41 12.94
N ILE A 272 -7.61 -24.79 11.73
CA ILE A 272 -6.72 -25.52 10.80
C ILE A 272 -6.21 -24.54 9.75
N VAL A 273 -4.90 -24.56 9.49
CA VAL A 273 -4.30 -23.82 8.37
C VAL A 273 -4.69 -24.49 7.06
N ILE A 274 -5.45 -23.79 6.24
CA ILE A 274 -5.92 -24.27 4.94
C ILE A 274 -4.92 -23.93 3.83
N GLN A 275 -4.39 -22.71 3.85
CA GLN A 275 -3.47 -22.21 2.83
C GLN A 275 -2.50 -21.19 3.46
N ILE A 276 -1.31 -21.06 2.88
CA ILE A 276 -0.36 -20.00 3.19
C ILE A 276 -0.12 -19.16 1.94
N ASP A 277 -0.20 -17.84 2.07
CA ASP A 277 0.11 -16.88 1.03
C ASP A 277 1.07 -15.84 1.60
N CYS A 278 2.37 -16.03 1.35
CA CYS A 278 3.42 -15.11 1.78
C CYS A 278 3.39 -14.89 3.30
N SER A 279 3.09 -13.68 3.78
CA SER A 279 2.97 -13.38 5.21
C SER A 279 1.60 -13.67 5.83
N MET A 280 0.64 -14.08 5.01
CA MET A 280 -0.73 -14.39 5.41
C MET A 280 -0.96 -15.90 5.47
N MET A 281 -1.90 -16.31 6.30
CA MET A 281 -2.39 -17.69 6.36
C MET A 281 -3.92 -17.67 6.34
N PHE A 282 -4.51 -18.57 5.55
CA PHE A 282 -5.94 -18.81 5.50
C PHE A 282 -6.26 -19.92 6.49
N ILE A 283 -7.17 -19.65 7.42
CA ILE A 283 -7.53 -20.57 8.49
C ILE A 283 -9.02 -20.89 8.46
N GLU A 284 -9.39 -22.08 8.94
CA GLU A 284 -10.76 -22.47 9.23
C GLU A 284 -10.90 -22.73 10.74
N LEU A 285 -11.81 -22.00 11.41
CA LEU A 285 -12.11 -22.22 12.82
C LEU A 285 -12.84 -23.56 13.00
N SER A 286 -12.34 -24.43 13.88
CA SER A 286 -12.88 -25.79 14.03
C SER A 286 -14.33 -25.83 14.49
N HIS A 287 -14.77 -24.84 15.27
CA HIS A 287 -16.09 -24.81 15.93
C HIS A 287 -17.19 -24.16 15.06
N THR A 288 -16.88 -23.07 14.34
CA THR A 288 -17.85 -22.36 13.48
C THR A 288 -17.72 -22.68 12.00
N LYS A 289 -16.63 -23.33 11.59
CA LYS A 289 -16.24 -23.50 10.17
C LYS A 289 -16.04 -22.18 9.41
N GLN A 290 -16.01 -21.07 10.13
CA GLN A 290 -15.70 -19.76 9.55
C GLN A 290 -14.25 -19.74 9.09
N ARG A 291 -14.04 -19.16 7.90
CA ARG A 291 -12.72 -19.02 7.30
C ARG A 291 -12.30 -17.56 7.24
N MET A 292 -11.02 -17.30 7.45
CA MET A 292 -10.47 -15.95 7.35
C MET A 292 -8.98 -15.97 7.05
N TRP A 293 -8.51 -14.88 6.44
CA TRP A 293 -7.09 -14.59 6.33
C TRP A 293 -6.58 -13.92 7.60
N ILE A 294 -5.41 -14.33 8.08
CA ILE A 294 -4.75 -13.75 9.24
C ILE A 294 -3.26 -13.56 8.96
N TYR A 295 -2.69 -12.44 9.43
CA TYR A 295 -1.25 -12.21 9.38
C TYR A 295 -0.53 -13.19 10.31
N ARG A 296 0.51 -13.88 9.82
CA ARG A 296 1.21 -14.95 10.56
C ARG A 296 1.92 -14.46 11.83
N GLY A 297 2.19 -13.17 11.95
CA GLY A 297 2.72 -12.57 13.17
C GLY A 297 1.65 -11.97 14.10
N SER A 298 0.36 -12.19 13.84
CA SER A 298 -0.73 -11.56 14.60
C SER A 298 -0.80 -12.04 16.05
N THR A 299 -1.06 -11.13 16.99
CA THR A 299 -1.32 -11.45 18.41
C THR A 299 -2.62 -12.22 18.63
N LEU A 300 -3.46 -12.40 17.61
CA LEU A 300 -4.60 -13.30 17.67
C LEU A 300 -4.16 -14.77 17.72
N ILE A 301 -2.95 -15.10 17.25
CA ILE A 301 -2.40 -16.45 17.32
C ILE A 301 -1.80 -16.66 18.72
N GLU A 302 -2.21 -17.71 19.43
CA GLU A 302 -1.79 -17.97 20.83
C GLU A 302 -0.26 -17.96 20.99
N GLN A 303 0.45 -18.63 20.08
CA GLN A 303 1.92 -18.71 20.11
C GLN A 303 2.58 -17.34 19.94
N MET A 304 2.06 -16.51 19.02
CA MET A 304 2.56 -15.15 18.83
C MET A 304 2.22 -14.25 20.03
N ASN A 305 1.00 -14.37 20.58
CA ASN A 305 0.58 -13.63 21.77
C ASN A 305 1.48 -13.91 22.98
N ASN A 306 1.81 -15.19 23.19
CA ASN A 306 2.72 -15.61 24.25
C ASN A 306 4.14 -15.07 23.99
N TYR A 307 4.62 -15.12 22.75
CA TYR A 307 5.92 -14.54 22.38
C TYR A 307 6.02 -13.06 22.74
N TYR A 308 5.07 -12.23 22.28
CA TYR A 308 5.10 -10.80 22.57
C TYR A 308 4.94 -10.50 24.07
N SER A 309 4.14 -11.29 24.79
CA SER A 309 4.00 -11.17 26.25
C SER A 309 5.31 -11.45 26.97
N THR A 310 6.08 -12.45 26.53
CA THR A 310 7.40 -12.76 27.12
C THR A 310 8.45 -11.71 26.80
N GLN A 311 8.44 -11.13 25.59
CA GLN A 311 9.38 -10.05 25.23
C GLN A 311 9.10 -8.79 26.04
N ASN A 312 7.84 -8.35 26.14
CA ASN A 312 7.46 -7.21 26.96
C ASN A 312 7.84 -7.37 28.44
N ASN A 313 7.81 -8.61 28.95
CA ASN A 313 8.24 -8.91 30.32
C ASN A 313 9.77 -8.97 30.48
N LYS A 314 10.51 -9.34 29.42
CA LYS A 314 11.98 -9.29 29.40
C LYS A 314 12.49 -7.86 29.33
N ASP A 315 11.88 -7.01 28.52
CA ASP A 315 12.24 -5.58 28.43
C ASP A 315 11.96 -4.82 29.74
N LYS A 316 10.95 -5.26 30.50
CA LYS A 316 10.70 -4.77 31.87
C LYS A 316 11.65 -5.35 32.92
N LYS A 317 12.26 -6.52 32.67
CA LYS A 317 13.19 -7.20 33.58
C LYS A 317 14.66 -7.02 33.21
N SER A 318 15.00 -6.44 32.06
CA SER A 318 16.38 -6.18 31.63
C SER A 318 17.09 -5.03 32.37
N LEU A 319 16.55 -4.62 33.53
CA LEU A 319 17.29 -3.94 34.60
C LEU A 319 17.99 -4.94 35.57
N SER A 320 17.83 -6.25 35.38
CA SER A 320 18.60 -7.25 36.13
C SER A 320 19.11 -8.41 35.25
N LYS A 321 20.35 -8.78 35.51
CA LYS A 321 21.28 -9.53 34.65
C LYS A 321 20.91 -11.00 34.38
N HIS A 322 21.24 -11.39 33.15
CA HIS A 322 21.80 -12.66 32.64
C HIS A 322 21.05 -14.01 32.71
N SER A 323 21.13 -14.66 31.53
CA SER A 323 21.26 -16.10 31.25
C SER A 323 19.99 -16.92 31.00
N ALA A 324 19.65 -17.05 29.71
CA ALA A 324 19.24 -18.34 29.15
C ALA A 324 19.64 -18.38 27.67
N ARG A 325 20.67 -19.16 27.34
CA ARG A 325 21.03 -19.54 25.96
C ARG A 325 19.83 -20.28 25.35
N GLN A 326 19.15 -19.66 24.39
CA GLN A 326 18.36 -20.42 23.41
C GLN A 326 19.26 -20.69 22.20
N HIS A 327 19.35 -21.97 21.84
CA HIS A 327 20.14 -22.48 20.73
C HIS A 327 19.66 -21.87 19.39
N LEU A 328 20.26 -20.74 19.02
CA LEU A 328 20.29 -20.20 17.67
C LEU A 328 21.24 -21.06 16.83
N SER A 329 20.72 -22.12 16.21
CA SER A 329 21.45 -22.75 15.11
C SER A 329 21.17 -21.96 13.83
N ALA A 330 22.01 -20.95 13.61
CA ALA A 330 22.02 -20.14 12.42
C ALA A 330 22.60 -20.93 11.23
N LYS A 331 21.81 -21.09 10.17
CA LYS A 331 22.31 -21.15 8.79
C LYS A 331 21.33 -20.44 7.84
N LYS A 332 21.77 -19.23 7.42
CA LYS A 332 21.47 -18.43 6.22
C LYS A 332 20.03 -18.00 5.89
N SER A 333 19.90 -16.68 5.67
CA SER A 333 18.91 -15.90 4.91
C SER A 333 17.44 -15.78 5.34
N ASN A 334 16.98 -16.38 6.44
CA ASN A 334 15.56 -16.29 6.79
C ASN A 334 15.32 -15.35 7.98
N ALA A 335 14.31 -14.48 7.83
CA ALA A 335 13.76 -13.63 8.88
C ALA A 335 13.41 -14.48 10.12
N PRO A 336 13.40 -13.90 11.33
CA PRO A 336 13.19 -14.69 12.55
C PRO A 336 11.75 -15.23 12.60
N GLU A 337 11.61 -16.55 12.73
CA GLU A 337 10.33 -17.26 12.70
C GLU A 337 10.11 -18.10 13.97
N ILE A 338 8.86 -18.20 14.44
CA ILE A 338 8.46 -19.14 15.49
C ILE A 338 7.92 -20.39 14.82
N VAL A 339 8.56 -21.54 15.03
CA VAL A 339 8.10 -22.81 14.45
C VAL A 339 6.92 -23.35 15.23
N CYS A 340 5.78 -23.58 14.55
CA CYS A 340 4.68 -24.33 15.11
C CYS A 340 5.06 -25.81 15.15
N LEU A 341 5.51 -26.30 16.32
CA LEU A 341 5.75 -27.71 16.56
C LEU A 341 4.40 -28.37 16.87
N ASN A 342 3.70 -28.84 15.84
CA ASN A 342 2.70 -29.88 16.05
C ASN A 342 3.40 -31.20 15.85
N ASP A 343 3.71 -31.88 16.95
CA ASP A 343 4.08 -33.28 16.92
C ASP A 343 2.98 -34.03 16.16
N GLN A 344 3.42 -34.72 15.12
CA GLN A 344 2.60 -35.55 14.27
C GLN A 344 1.71 -36.45 15.13
N MET A 345 0.49 -36.70 14.65
CA MET A 345 -0.25 -37.89 15.04
C MET A 345 0.70 -39.08 14.96
N LYS A 346 1.21 -39.55 16.10
CA LYS A 346 1.81 -40.87 16.20
C LYS A 346 0.71 -41.83 15.78
N THR A 347 0.84 -42.34 14.56
CA THR A 347 0.24 -43.60 14.17
C THR A 347 0.44 -44.56 15.32
N LYS A 348 -0.66 -44.90 16.01
CA LYS A 348 -0.69 -46.04 16.92
C LYS A 348 -0.34 -47.25 16.07
N ASN A 349 0.93 -47.64 16.07
CA ASN A 349 1.28 -49.02 15.80
C ASN A 349 0.62 -49.82 16.93
N VAL A 350 -0.54 -50.37 16.61
CA VAL A 350 -1.12 -51.48 17.32
C VAL A 350 -0.04 -52.56 17.33
N ARG A 351 0.66 -52.69 18.45
CA ARG A 351 1.35 -53.92 18.78
C ARG A 351 0.24 -54.93 19.04
N THR A 352 -0.07 -55.75 18.04
CA THR A 352 -0.76 -57.01 18.26
C THR A 352 0.06 -57.80 19.28
N ALA A 353 -0.59 -58.12 20.39
CA ALA A 353 -0.08 -59.05 21.38
C ALA A 353 -0.13 -60.45 20.77
N GLU A 354 0.99 -60.92 20.25
CA GLU A 354 1.24 -62.32 19.98
C GLU A 354 2.76 -62.52 20.03
N GLN A 355 3.20 -63.61 20.66
CA GLN A 355 4.59 -64.03 20.90
C GLN A 355 5.28 -63.49 22.16
N CYS A 356 4.88 -64.04 23.31
CA CYS A 356 5.80 -64.46 24.38
C CYS A 356 5.26 -65.78 24.95
N ILE A 357 5.53 -66.88 24.25
CA ILE A 357 5.52 -68.24 24.77
C ILE A 357 6.82 -68.86 24.26
N ASP A 358 7.49 -69.55 25.19
CA ASP A 358 8.66 -70.42 25.04
C ASP A 358 10.03 -69.78 24.84
N GLU A 359 10.75 -69.65 25.95
CA GLU A 359 12.05 -70.32 26.12
C GLU A 359 12.30 -70.54 27.62
N THR A 360 11.85 -71.69 28.13
CA THR A 360 12.40 -72.32 29.32
C THR A 360 13.65 -73.11 28.93
N SER A 361 14.79 -72.78 29.53
CA SER A 361 15.91 -73.69 29.83
C SER A 361 16.79 -73.05 30.90
#